data_AF-A0A2M8Q624-F1
#
_entry.id   AF-A0A2M8Q624-F1
#
_cell.length_a   1.000
_cell.length_b   1.000
_cell.length_c   1.000
_cell.angle_alpha   90.00
_cell.angle_beta   90.00
_cell.angle_gamma   90.00
#
_symmetry.space_group_name_H-M   'P 1'
#
loop_
_entity.id
_entity.type
_entity.pdbx_description
1 polymer ?
#
loop_
_entity_poly.entity_id
_entity_poly.type
_entity_poly.pdbx_seq_one_letter_code
_entity_poly.pdbx_strand_id
1 'polypeptide(L)'
;LLFMTSMLGLVLAGDVITLFVFWEGTSITSFLLVAYKTKDEEARSGAFKALFVTGGGGIALLAGLLFASAISGSTDLATILRSGDALRNDAWYPVMLGL
;
A
#
# COMPACT_ATOMS: atom_id res chain seq x y z
N LEU A 1 -4.84 -6.58 -18.34
CA LEU A 1 -6.12 -6.64 -17.62
C LEU A 1 -5.91 -6.65 -16.11
N LEU A 2 -5.15 -7.62 -15.57
CA LEU A 2 -4.87 -7.72 -14.12
C LEU A 2 -4.43 -6.39 -13.47
N PHE A 3 -3.45 -5.70 -14.05
CA PHE A 3 -3.00 -4.40 -13.54
C PHE A 3 -4.13 -3.35 -13.45
N MET A 4 -4.98 -3.26 -14.48
CA MET A 4 -6.11 -2.32 -14.48
C MET A 4 -7.16 -2.71 -13.44
N THR A 5 -7.42 -4.00 -13.26
CA THR A 5 -8.33 -4.50 -12.22
C THR A 5 -7.79 -4.21 -10.82
N SER A 6 -6.48 -4.39 -10.59
CA SER A 6 -5.84 -4.06 -9.31
C SER A 6 -5.95 -2.57 -8.99
N MET A 7 -5.65 -1.70 -9.97
CA MET A 7 -5.80 -0.25 -9.80
C MET A 7 -7.23 0.18 -9.55
N LEU A 8 -8.20 -0.43 -10.25
CA LEU A 8 -9.62 -0.14 -10.01
C LEU A 8 -10.05 -0.58 -8.60
N GLY A 9 -9.65 -1.78 -8.17
CA GLY A 9 -9.95 -2.27 -6.83
C GLY A 9 -9.32 -1.41 -5.73
N LEU A 10 -8.11 -0.88 -5.97
CA LEU A 10 -7.44 0.04 -5.07
C LEU A 10 -8.24 1.34 -4.87
N VAL A 11 -8.78 1.91 -5.95
CA VAL A 11 -9.61 3.13 -5.88
C VAL A 11 -10.96 2.87 -5.18
N LEU A 12 -11.50 1.66 -5.33
CA LEU A 12 -12.77 1.26 -4.73
C LEU A 12 -12.63 0.73 -3.29
N ALA A 13 -11.42 0.62 -2.76
CA ALA A 13 -11.18 0.09 -1.44
C ALA A 13 -11.83 0.98 -0.36
N GLY A 14 -12.68 0.38 0.47
CA GLY A 14 -13.35 1.06 1.59
C GLY A 14 -12.64 0.88 2.94
N ASP A 15 -11.76 -0.10 3.05
CA ASP A 15 -11.04 -0.43 4.27
C ASP A 15 -9.55 -0.65 4.01
N VAL A 16 -8.77 -0.58 5.09
CA VAL A 16 -7.30 -0.71 5.08
C VAL A 16 -6.84 -2.02 4.45
N ILE A 17 -7.51 -3.14 4.74
CA ILE A 17 -7.07 -4.47 4.28
C ILE A 17 -7.34 -4.61 2.79
N THR A 18 -8.52 -4.21 2.32
CA THR A 18 -8.86 -4.21 0.90
C THR A 18 -7.92 -3.31 0.10
N LEU A 19 -7.59 -2.12 0.64
CA LEU A 19 -6.63 -1.21 0.02
C LEU A 19 -5.26 -1.87 -0.12
N PHE A 20 -4.76 -2.49 0.95
CA PHE A 20 -3.46 -3.15 0.94
C PHE A 20 -3.40 -4.33 -0.03
N VAL A 21 -4.45 -5.15 -0.12
CA VAL A 21 -4.52 -6.28 -1.05
C VAL A 21 -4.43 -5.79 -2.51
N PHE A 22 -5.18 -4.75 -2.87
CA PHE A 22 -5.13 -4.21 -4.23
C PHE A 22 -3.84 -3.41 -4.50
N TRP A 23 -3.24 -2.80 -3.48
CA TRP A 23 -1.91 -2.20 -3.56
C TRP A 23 -0.85 -3.23 -3.92
N GLU A 24 -0.76 -4.33 -3.16
CA GLU A 24 0.17 -5.42 -3.45
C GLU A 24 -0.11 -6.08 -4.80
N GLY A 25 -1.40 -6.26 -5.15
CA GLY A 25 -1.79 -6.75 -6.48
C GLY A 25 -1.31 -5.84 -7.61
N THR A 26 -1.28 -4.53 -7.40
CA THR A 26 -0.73 -3.55 -8.36
C THR A 26 0.79 -3.65 -8.46
N SER A 27 1.48 -3.76 -7.33
CA SER A 27 2.94 -3.94 -7.26
C SER A 27 3.39 -5.22 -7.97
N ILE A 28 2.74 -6.35 -7.69
CA ILE A 28 3.06 -7.65 -8.30
C ILE A 28 2.79 -7.61 -9.81
N THR A 29 1.64 -7.08 -10.24
CA THR A 29 1.32 -7.03 -11.68
C THR A 29 2.23 -6.07 -12.44
N SER A 30 2.64 -4.96 -11.83
CA SER A 30 3.66 -4.06 -12.38
C SER A 30 5.02 -4.76 -12.51
N PHE A 31 5.45 -5.48 -11.46
CA PHE A 31 6.66 -6.30 -11.49
C PHE A 31 6.65 -7.30 -12.66
N LEU A 32 5.54 -8.04 -12.83
CA LEU A 32 5.40 -9.01 -13.92
C LEU A 32 5.46 -8.36 -15.31
N LEU A 33 4.94 -7.14 -15.46
CA LEU A 33 5.01 -6.38 -16.71
C LEU A 33 6.44 -5.91 -17.01
N VAL A 34 7.18 -5.44 -16.01
CA VAL A 34 8.60 -5.05 -16.19
C VAL A 34 9.48 -6.27 -16.45
N ALA A 35 9.24 -7.38 -15.73
CA ALA A 35 9.96 -8.64 -15.88
C ALA A 35 9.58 -9.44 -17.14
N TYR A 36 8.61 -8.97 -17.95
CA TYR A 36 8.12 -9.69 -19.13
C TYR A 36 9.22 -9.97 -20.16
N LYS A 37 10.18 -9.04 -20.34
CA LYS A 37 11.39 -9.27 -21.13
C LYS A 37 12.39 -10.15 -20.37
N THR A 38 12.05 -11.42 -20.22
CA THR A 38 12.83 -12.42 -19.48
C THR A 38 14.24 -12.69 -20.01
N LYS A 39 14.51 -12.38 -21.29
CA LYS A 39 15.84 -12.55 -21.91
C LYS A 39 16.81 -11.39 -21.65
N ASP A 40 16.35 -10.32 -21.02
CA ASP A 40 17.14 -9.14 -20.72
C ASP A 40 17.49 -9.12 -19.22
N GLU A 41 18.76 -9.33 -18.89
CA GLU A 41 19.22 -9.37 -17.50
C GLU A 41 19.05 -8.03 -16.79
N GLU A 42 19.13 -6.91 -17.51
CA GLU A 42 18.88 -5.58 -16.95
C GLU A 42 17.40 -5.42 -16.59
N ALA A 43 16.49 -5.89 -17.45
CA ALA A 43 15.05 -5.85 -17.18
C ALA A 43 14.67 -6.66 -15.92
N ARG A 44 15.30 -7.83 -15.72
CA ARG A 44 15.07 -8.66 -14.52
C ARG A 44 15.59 -7.97 -13.25
N SER A 45 16.81 -7.44 -13.29
CA SER A 45 17.41 -6.72 -12.15
C SER A 45 16.59 -5.47 -11.78
N GLY A 46 16.14 -4.71 -12.79
CA GLY A 46 15.26 -3.56 -12.62
C GLY A 46 13.90 -3.93 -11.99
N ALA A 47 13.29 -5.03 -12.45
CA ALA A 47 12.02 -5.52 -11.90
C ALA A 47 12.15 -5.89 -10.42
N PHE A 48 13.20 -6.63 -10.04
CA PHE A 48 13.43 -6.98 -8.63
C PHE A 48 13.66 -5.74 -7.75
N LYS A 49 14.47 -4.77 -8.22
CA LYS A 49 14.65 -3.50 -7.50
C LYS A 49 13.32 -2.76 -7.31
N ALA A 50 12.52 -2.68 -8.37
CA ALA A 50 11.20 -2.06 -8.29
C ALA A 50 10.28 -2.77 -7.29
N LEU A 51 10.28 -4.11 -7.26
CA LEU A 51 9.50 -4.90 -6.31
C LEU A 51 9.96 -4.68 -4.86
N PHE A 52 11.26 -4.64 -4.60
CA PHE A 52 11.78 -4.38 -3.25
C PHE A 52 11.43 -2.97 -2.76
N VAL A 53 11.54 -1.96 -3.62
CA VAL A 53 11.22 -0.57 -3.25
C VAL A 53 9.71 -0.41 -3.01
N THR A 54 8.89 -0.95 -3.91
CA THR A 54 7.42 -0.84 -3.80
C THR A 54 6.83 -1.72 -2.70
N GLY A 55 7.37 -2.92 -2.49
CA GLY A 55 6.97 -3.81 -1.40
C GLY A 55 7.43 -3.28 -0.03
N GLY A 56 8.65 -2.74 0.06
CA GLY A 56 9.11 -2.06 1.28
C GLY A 56 8.24 -0.85 1.63
N GLY A 57 7.92 -0.01 0.64
CA GLY A 57 6.96 1.08 0.81
C GLY A 57 5.54 0.60 1.15
N GLY A 58 5.09 -0.51 0.57
CA GLY A 58 3.79 -1.12 0.87
C GLY A 58 3.67 -1.59 2.32
N ILE A 59 4.73 -2.17 2.88
CA ILE A 59 4.77 -2.57 4.31
C ILE A 59 4.75 -1.34 5.22
N ALA A 60 5.50 -0.28 4.89
CA ALA A 60 5.47 0.98 5.65
C ALA A 60 4.07 1.62 5.62
N LEU A 61 3.44 1.65 4.43
CA LEU A 61 2.07 2.11 4.25
C LEU A 61 1.08 1.30 5.10
N LEU A 62 1.18 -0.04 5.07
CA LEU A 62 0.34 -0.90 5.90
C LEU A 62 0.53 -0.62 7.38
N ALA A 63 1.77 -0.49 7.85
CA ALA A 63 2.06 -0.17 9.23
C ALA A 63 1.40 1.17 9.64
N GLY A 64 1.56 2.22 8.84
CA GLY A 64 0.93 3.52 9.09
C GLY A 64 -0.60 3.43 9.17
N LEU A 65 -1.24 2.71 8.22
CA LEU A 65 -2.68 2.51 8.22
C LEU A 65 -3.17 1.64 9.39
N LEU A 66 -2.39 0.65 9.83
CA LEU A 66 -2.72 -0.17 11.00
C LEU A 66 -2.64 0.64 12.30
N PHE A 67 -1.66 1.53 12.44
CA PHE A 67 -1.62 2.47 13.58
C PHE A 67 -2.86 3.38 13.57
N ALA A 68 -3.19 3.96 12.41
CA ALA A 68 -4.37 4.80 12.27
C ALA A 68 -5.67 4.02 12.56
N SER A 69 -5.74 2.76 12.14
CA SER A 69 -6.86 1.86 12.41
C SER A 69 -6.97 1.52 13.90
N ALA A 70 -5.84 1.28 14.58
CA ALA A 70 -5.80 1.00 16.01
C ALA A 70 -6.30 2.18 16.85
N ILE A 71 -5.90 3.41 16.49
CA ILE A 71 -6.32 4.64 17.20
C ILE A 71 -7.78 4.97 16.90
N SER A 72 -8.22 4.83 15.65
CA SER A 72 -9.62 5.08 15.26
C SER A 72 -10.59 3.97 15.67
N GLY A 73 -10.09 2.79 16.04
CA GLY A 73 -10.88 1.61 16.40
C GLY A 73 -11.59 0.93 15.23
N SER A 74 -11.24 1.26 13.98
CA SER A 74 -11.90 0.73 12.78
C SER A 74 -10.92 0.59 11.62
N THR A 75 -11.13 -0.40 10.75
CA THR A 75 -10.40 -0.53 9.48
C THR A 75 -11.06 0.23 8.34
N ASP A 76 -12.28 0.74 8.54
CA ASP A 76 -13.00 1.54 7.55
C ASP A 76 -12.34 2.90 7.36
N LEU A 77 -12.01 3.23 6.11
CA LEU A 77 -11.28 4.45 5.77
C LEU A 77 -12.09 5.71 6.08
N ALA A 78 -13.41 5.68 5.90
CA ALA A 78 -14.26 6.83 6.21
C ALA A 78 -14.28 7.11 7.72
N THR A 79 -14.24 6.07 8.55
CA THR A 79 -14.15 6.18 10.01
C THR A 79 -12.79 6.74 10.43
N ILE A 80 -11.69 6.20 9.88
CA ILE A 80 -10.33 6.72 10.12
C ILE A 80 -10.25 8.21 9.78
N LEU A 81 -10.81 8.62 8.63
CA LEU A 81 -10.79 10.01 8.17
C LEU A 81 -11.55 10.96 9.10
N ARG A 82 -12.64 10.49 9.71
CA ARG A 82 -13.41 11.25 10.71
C ARG A 82 -12.70 11.35 12.06
N SER A 83 -11.83 10.39 12.39
CA SER A 83 -11.05 10.36 13.63
C SER A 83 -9.78 11.23 13.59
N GLY A 84 -9.71 12.22 12.69
CA GLY A 84 -8.52 13.07 12.49
C GLY A 84 -8.01 13.78 13.74
N ASP A 85 -8.91 14.25 14.62
CA ASP A 85 -8.51 14.90 15.87
C ASP A 85 -7.97 13.91 16.90
N ALA A 86 -8.49 12.69 16.94
CA ALA A 86 -7.94 11.63 17.80
C ALA A 86 -6.54 11.23 17.32
N LEU A 87 -6.33 11.10 16.01
CA LEU A 87 -5.03 10.76 15.42
C LEU A 87 -3.96 11.82 15.73
N ARG A 88 -4.30 13.11 15.59
CA ARG A 88 -3.35 14.22 15.82
C ARG A 88 -2.95 14.38 17.29
N ASN A 89 -3.84 14.03 18.21
CA ASN A 89 -3.60 14.13 19.64
C ASN A 89 -2.90 12.89 20.21
N ASP A 90 -2.74 11.83 19.42
CA ASP A 90 -2.09 10.60 19.86
C ASP A 90 -0.56 10.73 19.89
N ALA A 91 0.08 10.11 20.87
CA ALA A 91 1.53 10.10 21.02
C ALA A 91 2.27 9.46 19.83
N TRP A 92 1.60 8.58 19.08
CA TRP A 92 2.16 7.88 17.92
C TRP A 92 2.02 8.66 16.60
N TYR A 93 1.39 9.83 16.62
CA TYR A 93 1.26 10.69 15.43
C TYR A 93 2.57 10.99 14.69
N PRO A 94 3.70 11.27 15.36
CA PRO A 94 4.98 11.51 14.68
C PRO A 94 5.51 10.27 13.97
N VAL A 95 5.30 9.09 14.55
CA VAL A 95 5.73 7.81 13.97
C VAL A 95 4.89 7.51 12.72
N MET A 96 3.58 7.76 12.77
CA MET A 96 2.70 7.61 11.61
C MET A 96 3.07 8.53 10.45
N LEU A 97 3.60 9.73 10.72
CA LEU A 97 4.08 10.65 9.67
C LEU A 97 5.45 10.28 9.10
N GLY A 98 6.25 9.50 9.84
CA GLY A 98 7.57 9.06 9.42
C GLY A 98 7.58 7.77 8.60
N LEU A 99 6.45 7.06 8.54
CA LEU A 99 6.22 5.87 7.73
C LEU A 99 5.64 6.23 6.37
#